data_AF-A0A816HUR8-F1
#
_entry.id   AF-A0A816HUR8-F1
#
_cell.length_a   1.000
_cell.length_b   1.000
_cell.length_c   1.000
_cell.angle_alpha   90.00
_cell.angle_beta   90.00
_cell.angle_gamma   90.00
#
_symmetry.space_group_name_H-M   'P 1'
#
loop_
_entity.id
_entity.type
_entity.pdbx_description
1 polymer ?
#
loop_
_entity_poly.entity_id
_entity_poly.type
_entity_poly.pdbx_seq_one_letter_code
_entity_poly.pdbx_strand_id
1 'polypeptide(L)'
;MTPIPLIDQIRALRKLKMVQSIRKKFKKYWNTIINQQYKSGVLHIGSAADYERKAVEYRRTTGAYQVLTSNPFDDTICTVTRLLNQLKSLNRIREWHRKGTPLRPILNTIHAATKQISQFLDRLIRSLFDRFVRQTTFVDGADLLDQLQKYIQKGYFKSLTLLITFDITNLYTMLQQEESLALLAEFIREHNCVRVNGLSIDTIIELARV
;
A
#
# COMPACT_ATOMS: atom_id res chain seq x y z
N MET A 1 28.89 -8.79 -8.27
CA MET A 1 27.90 -7.70 -8.09
C MET A 1 28.16 -6.66 -9.16
N THR A 2 27.20 -6.40 -10.04
CA THR A 2 27.34 -5.38 -11.07
C THR A 2 27.16 -4.00 -10.44
N PRO A 3 28.08 -3.05 -10.63
CA PRO A 3 27.94 -1.71 -10.07
C PRO A 3 26.70 -1.02 -10.64
N ILE A 4 25.97 -0.31 -9.77
CA ILE A 4 24.76 0.43 -10.13
C ILE A 4 25.13 1.47 -11.20
N PRO A 5 24.36 1.60 -12.30
CA PRO A 5 24.62 2.58 -13.34
C PRO A 5 24.76 4.01 -12.77
N LEU A 6 25.72 4.78 -13.28
CA LEU A 6 26.01 6.14 -12.80
C LEU A 6 24.76 7.04 -12.79
N ILE A 7 23.87 6.88 -13.77
CA ILE A 7 22.61 7.64 -13.85
C ILE A 7 21.67 7.36 -12.69
N ASP A 8 21.62 6.11 -12.21
CA ASP A 8 20.79 5.72 -11.08
C ASP A 8 21.40 6.20 -9.75
N GLN A 9 22.73 6.23 -9.65
CA GLN A 9 23.42 6.84 -8.52
C GLN A 9 23.11 8.35 -8.42
N ILE A 10 23.17 9.07 -9.55
CA ILE A 10 22.82 10.51 -9.61
C ILE A 10 21.35 10.73 -9.25
N ARG A 11 20.44 9.88 -9.75
CA ARG A 11 19.01 9.93 -9.43
C ARG A 11 18.77 9.68 -7.93
N ALA A 12 19.44 8.70 -7.33
CA ALA A 12 19.37 8.40 -5.91
C ALA A 12 19.88 9.59 -5.06
N LEU A 13 21.00 10.20 -5.44
CA LEU A 13 21.56 11.38 -4.74
C LEU A 13 20.63 12.59 -4.81
N ARG A 14 19.98 12.84 -5.96
CA ARG A 14 18.97 13.92 -6.09
C ARG A 14 17.78 13.66 -5.18
N LYS A 15 17.26 12.42 -5.17
CA LYS A 15 16.16 12.02 -4.29
C LYS A 15 16.54 12.18 -2.81
N LEU A 16 17.76 11.79 -2.42
CA LEU A 16 18.25 11.95 -1.05
C LEU A 16 18.30 13.43 -0.64
N LYS A 17 18.85 14.31 -1.49
CA LYS A 17 18.90 15.76 -1.24
C LYS A 17 17.49 16.36 -1.11
N MET A 18 16.55 15.92 -1.94
CA MET A 18 15.14 16.33 -1.88
C MET A 18 14.50 15.91 -0.54
N VAL A 19 14.64 14.64 -0.13
CA VAL A 19 14.15 14.14 1.16
C VAL A 19 14.72 14.93 2.34
N GLN A 20 16.03 15.22 2.31
CA GLN A 20 16.69 16.00 3.36
C GLN A 20 16.17 17.45 3.43
N SER A 21 15.93 18.09 2.28
CA SER A 21 15.35 19.43 2.21
C SER A 21 13.93 19.49 2.79
N ILE A 22 13.11 18.51 2.42
CA ILE A 22 11.74 18.35 2.95
C ILE A 22 11.80 18.12 4.46
N ARG A 23 12.62 17.18 4.94
CA ARG A 23 12.79 16.92 6.39
C ARG A 23 13.21 18.15 7.17
N LYS A 24 14.16 18.95 6.66
CA LYS A 24 14.59 20.20 7.32
C LYS A 24 13.44 21.21 7.42
N LYS A 25 12.64 21.35 6.36
CA LYS A 25 11.44 22.21 6.39
C LYS A 25 10.42 21.70 7.40
N PHE A 26 10.11 20.41 7.40
CA PHE A 26 9.17 19.82 8.35
C PHE A 26 9.62 19.93 9.81
N LYS A 27 10.90 19.62 10.11
CA LYS A 27 11.46 19.69 11.47
C LYS A 27 11.46 21.12 12.03
N LYS A 28 11.54 22.13 11.16
CA LYS A 28 11.47 23.54 11.55
C LYS A 28 10.06 23.95 12.02
N TYR A 29 9.01 23.25 11.59
CA TYR A 29 7.62 23.68 11.78
C TYR A 29 6.75 22.68 12.57
N TRP A 30 7.16 21.42 12.76
CA TRP A 30 6.38 20.44 13.55
C TRP A 30 7.20 19.29 14.19
N ASN A 31 6.70 18.77 15.32
CA ASN A 31 7.01 17.45 15.92
C ASN A 31 6.44 16.28 15.07
N THR A 32 6.71 16.28 13.76
CA THR A 32 6.14 15.33 12.80
C THR A 32 7.11 14.20 12.50
N ILE A 33 6.62 12.97 12.58
CA ILE A 33 7.31 11.76 12.13
C ILE A 33 6.96 11.53 10.66
N ILE A 34 7.98 11.44 9.81
CA ILE A 34 7.85 11.00 8.41
C ILE A 34 8.53 9.65 8.29
N ASN A 35 7.73 8.59 8.17
CA ASN A 35 8.22 7.22 8.09
C ASN A 35 7.80 6.58 6.77
N GLN A 36 8.78 6.11 6.00
CA GLN A 36 8.51 5.37 4.77
C GLN A 36 8.39 3.89 5.13
N GLN A 37 7.20 3.31 4.97
CA GLN A 37 7.02 1.91 5.27
C GLN A 37 7.71 1.02 4.23
N TYR A 38 8.59 0.14 4.72
CA TYR A 38 9.50 -0.68 3.91
C TYR A 38 8.79 -1.66 2.97
N LYS A 39 7.52 -2.03 3.25
CA LYS A 39 6.77 -3.05 2.49
C LYS A 39 5.67 -2.51 1.57
N SER A 40 5.10 -1.35 1.88
CA SER A 40 3.98 -0.78 1.10
C SER A 40 4.41 0.41 0.24
N GLY A 41 5.61 0.96 0.45
CA GLY A 41 6.01 2.22 -0.17
C GLY A 41 5.24 3.44 0.33
N VAL A 42 4.27 3.23 1.24
CA VAL A 42 3.41 4.27 1.80
C VAL A 42 4.21 5.14 2.75
N LEU A 43 4.19 6.45 2.51
CA LEU A 43 4.78 7.45 3.37
C LEU A 43 3.76 7.84 4.44
N HIS A 44 3.99 7.42 5.68
CA HIS A 44 3.20 7.88 6.81
C HIS A 44 3.80 9.18 7.35
N ILE A 45 2.97 10.22 7.42
CA ILE A 45 3.29 11.49 8.07
C ILE A 45 2.37 11.60 9.30
N GLY A 46 2.85 11.99 10.47
CA GLY A 46 1.93 12.14 11.61
C GLY A 46 2.64 12.66 12.84
N SER A 47 1.86 13.18 13.80
CA SER A 47 2.42 13.55 15.10
C SER A 47 2.76 12.28 15.89
N ALA A 48 3.79 12.34 16.74
CA ALA A 48 4.14 11.21 17.61
C ALA A 48 2.97 10.83 18.54
N ALA A 49 2.27 11.83 19.08
CA ALA A 49 1.13 11.64 19.98
C ALA A 49 -0.08 10.99 19.30
N ASP A 50 -0.36 11.33 18.04
CA ASP A 50 -1.46 10.71 17.29
C ASP A 50 -1.25 9.23 17.02
N TYR A 51 0.01 8.82 16.83
CA TYR A 51 0.35 7.42 16.61
C TYR A 51 -0.01 6.57 17.84
N GLU A 52 0.34 7.08 19.02
CA GLU A 52 0.10 6.42 20.29
C GLU A 52 -1.40 6.38 20.63
N ARG A 53 -2.11 7.48 20.38
CA ARG A 53 -3.57 7.57 20.56
C ARG A 53 -4.35 6.61 19.66
N LYS A 54 -4.06 6.58 18.35
CA LYS A 54 -4.73 5.68 17.38
C LYS A 54 -4.55 4.20 17.77
N ALA A 55 -3.38 3.83 18.29
CA ALA A 55 -3.10 2.47 18.74
C ALA A 55 -3.92 2.04 19.98
N VAL A 56 -4.29 2.99 20.84
CA VAL A 56 -5.16 2.74 22.01
C VAL A 56 -6.63 2.70 21.60
N GLU A 57 -7.04 3.62 20.73
CA GLU A 57 -8.42 3.76 20.26
C GLU A 57 -8.87 2.55 19.44
N TYR A 58 -8.05 2.10 18.47
CA TYR A 58 -8.33 0.92 17.64
C TYR A 58 -8.54 -0.35 18.47
N ARG A 59 -7.82 -0.50 19.60
CA ARG A 59 -7.99 -1.61 20.55
C ARG A 59 -9.35 -1.59 21.24
N ARG A 60 -9.89 -0.40 21.51
CA ARG A 60 -11.11 -0.23 22.30
C ARG A 60 -12.39 -0.36 21.48
N THR A 61 -12.39 0.10 20.23
CA THR A 61 -13.60 0.24 19.41
C THR A 61 -13.90 -0.96 18.53
N THR A 62 -12.87 -1.66 18.03
CA THR A 62 -13.09 -2.70 17.01
C THR A 62 -13.45 -4.06 17.59
N GLY A 63 -13.17 -4.29 18.88
CA GLY A 63 -13.18 -5.65 19.44
C GLY A 63 -12.25 -6.60 18.67
N ALA A 64 -11.36 -6.09 17.79
CA ALA A 64 -10.47 -6.89 16.93
C ALA A 64 -9.46 -7.74 17.74
N TYR A 65 -9.50 -7.59 19.06
CA TYR A 65 -8.79 -8.39 20.03
C TYR A 65 -9.84 -9.12 20.87
N GLN A 66 -10.21 -10.32 20.44
CA GLN A 66 -10.98 -11.24 21.27
C GLN A 66 -10.00 -12.12 22.06
N VAL A 67 -10.26 -12.28 23.36
CA VAL A 67 -9.55 -13.27 24.15
C VAL A 67 -10.14 -14.63 23.78
N LEU A 68 -9.34 -15.43 23.07
CA LEU A 68 -9.72 -16.76 22.63
C LEU A 68 -9.65 -17.72 23.84
N THR A 69 -10.73 -18.47 24.11
CA THR A 69 -10.80 -19.45 25.21
C THR A 69 -10.02 -20.73 24.90
N SER A 70 -9.90 -21.05 23.62
CA SER A 70 -8.92 -21.95 23.04
C SER A 70 -8.54 -21.40 21.66
N ASN A 71 -7.37 -21.76 21.17
CA ASN A 71 -6.78 -21.09 20.04
C ASN A 71 -7.39 -21.64 18.74
N PRO A 72 -8.15 -20.83 17.95
CA PRO A 72 -8.92 -21.29 16.79
C PRO A 72 -8.02 -21.65 15.62
N PHE A 73 -6.74 -21.34 15.76
CA PHE A 73 -5.72 -21.77 14.86
C PHE A 73 -5.06 -23.05 15.34
N ASP A 74 -5.46 -23.73 16.42
CA ASP A 74 -4.69 -24.86 16.97
C ASP A 74 -4.34 -25.92 15.93
N ASP A 75 -5.21 -26.25 14.98
CA ASP A 75 -4.87 -27.17 13.87
C ASP A 75 -3.96 -26.53 12.80
N THR A 76 -4.22 -25.26 12.48
CA THR A 76 -3.38 -24.47 11.55
C THR A 76 -2.02 -24.16 12.16
N ILE A 77 -1.94 -23.96 13.47
CA ILE A 77 -0.78 -23.78 14.30
C ILE A 77 -0.13 -25.12 14.49
N CYS A 78 -0.82 -26.24 14.63
CA CYS A 78 -0.18 -27.55 14.62
C CYS A 78 0.47 -27.81 13.27
N THR A 79 -0.20 -27.44 12.17
CA THR A 79 0.33 -27.60 10.81
C THR A 79 1.49 -26.65 10.53
N VAL A 80 1.32 -25.37 10.83
CA VAL A 80 2.33 -24.32 10.68
C VAL A 80 3.44 -24.51 11.70
N THR A 81 3.18 -24.95 12.93
CA THR A 81 4.18 -25.30 13.96
C THR A 81 4.90 -26.58 13.59
N ARG A 82 4.25 -27.55 12.93
CA ARG A 82 4.95 -28.71 12.36
C ARG A 82 5.89 -28.28 11.25
N LEU A 83 5.40 -27.47 10.31
CA LEU A 83 6.20 -26.92 9.22
C LEU A 83 7.32 -26.02 9.76
N LEU A 84 7.02 -25.21 10.78
CA LEU A 84 7.97 -24.31 11.40
C LEU A 84 8.95 -25.09 12.28
N ASN A 85 8.53 -26.14 12.99
CA ASN A 85 9.45 -26.99 13.75
C ASN A 85 10.38 -27.75 12.82
N GLN A 86 9.89 -28.21 11.66
CA GLN A 86 10.73 -28.75 10.59
C GLN A 86 11.71 -27.68 10.08
N LEU A 87 11.23 -26.47 9.80
CA LEU A 87 12.11 -25.38 9.35
C LEU A 87 13.06 -24.90 10.46
N LYS A 88 12.73 -25.07 11.75
CA LYS A 88 13.55 -24.74 12.94
C LYS A 88 14.58 -25.82 13.23
N SER A 89 14.24 -27.10 13.10
CA SER A 89 15.19 -28.21 13.18
C SER A 89 16.21 -28.12 12.05
N LEU A 90 15.81 -27.54 10.93
CA LEU A 90 16.68 -27.16 9.82
C LEU A 90 17.33 -25.76 9.99
N ASN A 91 17.03 -25.04 11.08
CA ASN A 91 17.52 -23.70 11.45
C ASN A 91 17.21 -22.54 10.47
N ARG A 92 16.17 -22.66 9.63
CA ARG A 92 15.83 -21.75 8.52
C ARG A 92 14.81 -20.65 8.85
N ILE A 93 14.13 -20.70 9.99
CA ILE A 93 13.07 -19.72 10.35
C ILE A 93 13.63 -18.42 10.88
N ARG A 94 14.67 -18.51 11.71
CA ARG A 94 15.27 -17.35 12.37
C ARG A 94 15.88 -16.39 11.35
N GLU A 95 16.07 -16.86 10.14
CA GLU A 95 16.57 -16.07 9.02
C GLU A 95 15.48 -15.17 8.39
N TRP A 96 14.18 -15.47 8.52
CA TRP A 96 13.15 -14.91 7.61
C TRP A 96 12.07 -13.98 8.21
N HIS A 97 11.82 -13.94 9.54
CA HIS A 97 10.73 -13.12 10.12
C HIS A 97 11.18 -12.08 11.16
N ARG A 98 10.60 -10.87 11.09
CA ARG A 98 10.90 -9.73 11.99
C ARG A 98 10.00 -9.76 13.23
N LYS A 99 10.59 -9.86 14.43
CA LYS A 99 9.87 -9.87 15.73
C LYS A 99 8.89 -8.69 15.86
N GLY A 100 7.68 -8.96 16.37
CA GLY A 100 6.70 -7.93 16.79
C GLY A 100 5.69 -7.46 15.73
N THR A 101 5.60 -8.12 14.58
CA THR A 101 4.66 -7.74 13.50
C THR A 101 3.60 -8.84 13.31
N PRO A 102 2.28 -8.51 13.22
CA PRO A 102 1.24 -9.50 12.96
C PRO A 102 1.44 -10.17 11.60
N LEU A 103 1.08 -11.45 11.53
CA LEU A 103 1.22 -12.26 10.32
C LEU A 103 0.34 -11.68 9.21
N ARG A 104 0.93 -11.40 8.05
CA ARG A 104 0.23 -10.94 6.85
C ARG A 104 0.41 -12.00 5.77
N PRO A 105 -0.46 -13.02 5.72
CA PRO A 105 -0.34 -14.04 4.69
C PRO A 105 -0.55 -13.38 3.33
N ILE A 106 0.38 -13.61 2.40
CA ILE A 106 0.28 -13.17 1.01
C ILE A 106 0.07 -14.43 0.18
N LEU A 107 -1.04 -14.50 -0.53
CA LEU A 107 -1.27 -15.56 -1.50
C LEU A 107 -0.39 -15.30 -2.72
N ASN A 108 0.58 -16.18 -2.94
CA ASN A 108 1.43 -16.12 -4.13
C ASN A 108 1.02 -17.22 -5.10
N THR A 109 0.27 -16.85 -6.14
CA THR A 109 -0.20 -17.77 -7.18
C THR A 109 0.83 -17.84 -8.32
N ILE A 110 1.88 -18.65 -8.12
CA ILE A 110 2.86 -18.93 -9.18
C ILE A 110 2.25 -19.99 -10.12
N HIS A 111 2.22 -19.73 -11.43
CA HIS A 111 1.68 -20.61 -12.48
C HIS A 111 0.16 -20.90 -12.45
N ALA A 112 -0.62 -20.13 -11.69
CA ALA A 112 -2.08 -20.24 -11.76
C ALA A 112 -2.63 -19.77 -13.11
N ALA A 113 -3.67 -20.45 -13.60
CA ALA A 113 -4.38 -20.07 -14.83
C ALA A 113 -4.88 -18.61 -14.77
N THR A 114 -5.25 -18.13 -13.59
CA THR A 114 -5.74 -16.77 -13.34
C THR A 114 -4.66 -15.70 -13.45
N LYS A 115 -3.36 -16.04 -13.38
CA LYS A 115 -2.26 -15.05 -13.44
C LYS A 115 -2.28 -14.23 -14.72
N GLN A 116 -2.52 -14.88 -15.87
CA GLN A 116 -2.55 -14.20 -17.16
C GLN A 116 -3.77 -13.26 -17.26
N ILE A 117 -4.91 -13.70 -16.71
CA ILE A 117 -6.14 -12.90 -16.63
C ILE A 117 -5.90 -11.67 -15.74
N SER A 118 -5.31 -11.83 -14.56
CA SER A 118 -4.98 -10.71 -13.67
C SER A 118 -4.01 -9.73 -14.32
N GLN A 119 -2.99 -10.20 -15.05
CA GLN A 119 -2.06 -9.33 -15.79
C GLN A 119 -2.73 -8.61 -16.97
N PHE A 120 -3.69 -9.25 -17.61
CA PHE A 120 -4.50 -8.62 -18.66
C PHE A 120 -5.40 -7.53 -18.09
N LEU A 121 -6.14 -7.85 -17.02
CA LEU A 121 -6.99 -6.88 -16.31
C LEU A 121 -6.19 -5.72 -15.74
N ASP A 122 -5.01 -5.97 -15.15
CA ASP A 122 -4.14 -4.90 -14.66
C ASP A 122 -3.78 -3.93 -15.79
N ARG A 123 -3.35 -4.42 -16.95
CA ARG A 123 -3.02 -3.56 -18.10
C ARG A 123 -4.23 -2.77 -18.60
N LEU A 124 -5.40 -3.40 -18.62
CA LEU A 124 -6.64 -2.75 -19.04
C LEU A 124 -7.03 -1.62 -18.06
N ILE A 125 -7.10 -1.92 -16.77
CA ILE A 125 -7.48 -0.97 -15.72
C ILE A 125 -6.40 0.11 -15.54
N ARG A 126 -5.11 -0.22 -15.70
CA ARG A 126 -4.00 0.74 -15.59
C ARG A 126 -4.17 1.92 -16.53
N SER A 127 -4.64 1.68 -17.75
CA SER A 127 -4.88 2.75 -18.74
C SER A 127 -5.93 3.76 -18.25
N LEU A 128 -6.97 3.28 -17.57
CA LEU A 128 -8.01 4.11 -16.96
C LEU A 128 -7.45 4.87 -15.77
N PHE A 129 -6.68 4.20 -14.91
CA PHE A 129 -6.00 4.81 -13.78
C PHE A 129 -5.08 5.96 -14.24
N ASP A 130 -4.23 5.72 -15.23
CA ASP A 130 -3.27 6.70 -15.73
C ASP A 130 -3.96 7.93 -16.33
N ARG A 131 -5.10 7.72 -16.99
CA ARG A 131 -5.86 8.79 -17.64
C ARG A 131 -6.62 9.66 -16.65
N PHE A 132 -7.29 9.05 -15.67
CA PHE A 132 -8.30 9.73 -14.85
C PHE A 132 -7.90 9.92 -13.39
N VAL A 133 -7.08 9.02 -12.84
CA VAL A 133 -6.81 8.95 -11.39
C VAL A 133 -5.37 9.40 -11.05
N ARG A 134 -4.45 9.34 -12.01
CA ARG A 134 -3.03 9.63 -11.79
C ARG A 134 -2.73 11.01 -11.22
N GLN A 135 -3.54 12.01 -11.58
CA GLN A 135 -3.33 13.40 -11.17
C GLN A 135 -3.69 13.64 -9.70
N THR A 136 -4.53 12.79 -9.11
CA THR A 136 -5.02 12.92 -7.74
C THR A 136 -4.38 11.90 -6.79
N THR A 137 -3.62 10.95 -7.32
CA THR A 137 -3.06 9.82 -6.57
C THR A 137 -1.54 9.78 -6.64
N PHE A 138 -0.91 9.55 -5.49
CA PHE A 138 0.52 9.26 -5.42
C PHE A 138 0.76 7.77 -5.63
N VAL A 139 1.61 7.41 -6.58
CA VAL A 139 1.87 5.99 -6.92
C VAL A 139 2.93 5.38 -6.02
N ASP A 140 3.94 6.16 -5.64
CA ASP A 140 4.99 5.74 -4.74
C ASP A 140 5.57 6.92 -3.95
N GLY A 141 6.52 6.60 -3.06
CA GLY A 141 7.18 7.63 -2.26
C GLY A 141 8.00 8.63 -3.08
N ALA A 142 8.50 8.29 -4.26
CA ALA A 142 9.25 9.23 -5.10
C ALA A 142 8.30 10.21 -5.79
N ASP A 143 7.20 9.72 -6.35
CA ASP A 143 6.14 10.50 -6.95
C ASP A 143 5.52 11.48 -5.95
N LEU A 144 5.28 11.04 -4.72
CA LEU A 144 4.83 11.92 -3.65
C LEU A 144 5.79 13.09 -3.40
N LEU A 145 7.10 12.82 -3.33
CA LEU A 145 8.10 13.87 -3.10
C LEU A 145 8.17 14.85 -4.28
N ASP A 146 8.12 14.33 -5.51
CA ASP A 146 8.13 15.15 -6.72
C ASP A 146 6.89 16.06 -6.78
N GLN A 147 5.70 15.53 -6.46
CA GLN A 147 4.47 16.31 -6.41
C GLN A 147 4.47 17.33 -5.26
N LEU A 148 4.96 16.96 -4.08
CA LEU A 148 5.11 17.89 -2.95
C LEU A 148 6.10 19.02 -3.27
N GLN A 149 7.19 18.72 -3.98
CA GLN A 149 8.13 19.75 -4.45
C GLN A 149 7.45 20.74 -5.40
N LYS A 150 6.66 20.25 -6.36
CA LYS A 150 5.86 21.11 -7.25
C LYS A 150 4.88 21.98 -6.47
N TYR A 151 4.20 21.40 -5.47
CA TYR A 151 3.28 22.13 -4.59
C TYR A 151 3.98 23.26 -3.82
N ILE A 152 5.20 23.01 -3.32
CA ILE A 152 6.04 24.03 -2.66
C ILE A 152 6.49 25.10 -3.66
N GLN A 153 6.94 24.72 -4.86
CA GLN A 153 7.41 25.66 -5.88
C GLN A 153 6.30 26.59 -6.38
N LYS A 154 5.05 26.10 -6.42
CA LYS A 154 3.87 26.92 -6.74
C LYS A 154 3.45 27.87 -5.61
N GLY A 155 4.15 27.87 -4.47
CA GLY A 155 3.86 28.75 -3.34
C GLY A 155 2.61 28.36 -2.55
N TYR A 156 2.06 27.16 -2.78
CA TYR A 156 0.89 26.68 -2.05
C TYR A 156 1.25 26.21 -0.63
N PHE A 157 2.50 25.82 -0.41
CA PHE A 157 3.00 25.45 0.92
C PHE A 157 3.28 26.69 1.78
N LYS A 158 2.27 27.11 2.55
CA LYS A 158 2.28 28.26 3.46
C LYS A 158 2.40 27.83 4.92
N SER A 159 2.71 28.77 5.82
CA SER A 159 2.76 28.53 7.27
C SER A 159 1.45 27.97 7.86
N LEU A 160 0.32 28.25 7.23
CA LEU A 160 -1.01 27.76 7.61
C LEU A 160 -1.43 26.46 6.90
N THR A 161 -0.53 25.84 6.14
CA THR A 161 -0.85 24.58 5.44
C THR A 161 -0.95 23.44 6.44
N LEU A 162 -2.13 22.85 6.56
CA LEU A 162 -2.37 21.69 7.40
C LEU A 162 -2.08 20.41 6.61
N LEU A 163 -1.37 19.49 7.24
CA LEU A 163 -1.12 18.16 6.71
C LEU A 163 -1.86 17.16 7.56
N ILE A 164 -2.78 16.45 6.93
CA ILE A 164 -3.65 15.50 7.60
C ILE A 164 -3.31 14.11 7.11
N THR A 165 -3.24 13.16 8.04
CA THR A 165 -3.00 11.76 7.71
C THR A 165 -4.01 10.83 8.31
N PHE A 166 -4.50 9.97 7.43
CA PHE A 166 -5.44 8.91 7.73
C PHE A 166 -4.74 7.60 7.39
N ASP A 167 -4.87 6.63 8.28
CA ASP A 167 -4.40 5.28 8.03
C ASP A 167 -5.62 4.43 7.74
N ILE A 168 -5.68 3.86 6.54
CA ILE A 168 -6.78 2.98 6.13
C ILE A 168 -6.32 1.55 6.40
N THR A 169 -6.78 0.99 7.50
CA THR A 169 -6.49 -0.40 7.87
C THR A 169 -7.40 -1.36 7.12
N ASN A 170 -6.89 -2.55 6.77
CA ASN A 170 -7.69 -3.64 6.22
C ASN A 170 -8.44 -3.32 4.91
N LEU A 171 -7.94 -2.35 4.12
CA LEU A 171 -8.56 -1.93 2.86
C LEU A 171 -8.99 -3.11 1.97
N TYR A 172 -8.10 -4.06 1.75
CA TYR A 172 -8.37 -5.22 0.89
C TYR A 172 -9.49 -6.13 1.40
N THR A 173 -9.73 -6.19 2.71
CA THR A 173 -10.81 -7.01 3.28
C THR A 173 -12.10 -6.23 3.50
N MET A 174 -12.03 -4.88 3.45
CA MET A 174 -13.20 -4.01 3.56
C MET A 174 -13.92 -3.81 2.22
N LEU A 175 -13.24 -4.07 1.11
CA LEU A 175 -13.81 -3.98 -0.22
C LEU A 175 -14.55 -5.27 -0.55
N GLN A 176 -15.89 -5.24 -0.49
CA GLN A 176 -16.69 -6.35 -1.01
C GLN A 176 -16.52 -6.44 -2.53
N GLN A 177 -16.43 -7.66 -3.05
CA GLN A 177 -16.14 -7.89 -4.47
C GLN A 177 -17.21 -7.28 -5.38
N GLU A 178 -18.50 -7.55 -5.11
CA GLU A 178 -19.60 -7.03 -5.92
C GLU A 178 -19.70 -5.50 -5.86
N GLU A 179 -19.49 -4.90 -4.69
CA GLU A 179 -19.44 -3.43 -4.55
C GLU A 179 -18.28 -2.83 -5.35
N SER A 180 -17.12 -3.47 -5.32
CA SER A 180 -15.94 -3.03 -6.08
C SER A 180 -16.17 -3.11 -7.59
N LEU A 181 -16.86 -4.14 -8.06
CA LEU A 181 -17.24 -4.30 -9.46
C LEU A 181 -18.30 -3.28 -9.89
N ALA A 182 -19.28 -3.02 -9.04
CA ALA A 182 -20.28 -1.98 -9.28
C ALA A 182 -19.65 -0.59 -9.41
N LEU A 183 -18.74 -0.24 -8.48
CA LEU A 183 -17.98 1.01 -8.53
C LEU A 183 -17.10 1.10 -9.78
N LEU A 184 -16.46 0.01 -10.19
CA LEU A 184 -15.69 -0.01 -11.44
C LEU A 184 -16.60 0.26 -12.65
N ALA A 185 -17.78 -0.37 -12.71
CA ALA A 185 -18.72 -0.15 -13.80
C ALA A 185 -19.23 1.29 -13.84
N GLU A 186 -19.59 1.84 -12.68
CA GLU A 186 -20.01 3.24 -12.53
C GLU A 186 -18.91 4.20 -12.97
N PHE A 187 -17.69 4.01 -12.47
CA PHE A 187 -16.53 4.82 -12.84
C PHE A 187 -16.28 4.84 -14.36
N ILE A 188 -16.38 3.69 -15.03
CA ILE A 188 -16.17 3.59 -16.48
C ILE A 188 -17.29 4.32 -17.24
N ARG A 189 -18.54 4.23 -16.75
CA ARG A 189 -19.71 4.95 -17.33
C ARG A 189 -19.60 6.46 -17.16
N GLU A 190 -19.25 6.94 -15.97
CA GLU A 190 -19.08 8.37 -15.67
C GLU A 190 -18.04 9.04 -16.57
N HIS A 191 -16.98 8.31 -16.91
CA HIS A 191 -15.92 8.79 -17.80
C HIS A 191 -16.22 8.56 -19.29
N ASN A 192 -17.47 8.25 -19.65
CA ASN A 192 -17.96 8.00 -21.01
C ASN A 192 -17.11 6.98 -21.79
N CYS A 193 -16.52 6.01 -21.08
CA CYS A 193 -15.71 4.97 -21.69
C CYS A 193 -16.61 3.82 -22.14
N VAL A 194 -17.19 3.93 -23.33
CA VAL A 194 -18.05 2.88 -23.92
C VAL A 194 -17.28 1.56 -24.10
N ARG A 195 -15.97 1.67 -24.39
CA ARG A 195 -15.05 0.55 -24.48
C ARG A 195 -13.70 0.90 -23.86
N VAL A 196 -13.05 -0.07 -23.23
CA VAL A 196 -11.66 0.04 -22.76
C VAL A 196 -10.82 -0.95 -23.55
N ASN A 197 -9.88 -0.44 -24.35
CA ASN A 197 -9.07 -1.25 -25.26
C ASN A 197 -9.91 -2.21 -26.14
N GLY A 198 -11.08 -1.75 -26.58
CA GLY A 198 -11.98 -2.51 -27.46
C GLY A 198 -12.97 -3.45 -26.75
N LEU A 199 -12.85 -3.66 -25.44
CA LEU A 199 -13.80 -4.46 -24.64
C LEU A 199 -14.94 -3.62 -24.09
N SER A 200 -16.14 -4.19 -24.03
CA SER A 200 -17.29 -3.56 -23.36
C SER A 200 -17.14 -3.61 -21.84
N ILE A 201 -17.86 -2.73 -21.16
CA ILE A 201 -17.91 -2.67 -19.69
C ILE A 201 -18.33 -4.03 -19.12
N ASP A 202 -19.39 -4.63 -19.65
CA ASP A 202 -19.90 -5.92 -19.15
C ASP A 202 -18.85 -7.02 -19.26
N THR A 203 -18.08 -7.07 -20.36
CA THR A 203 -16.98 -8.04 -20.51
C THR A 203 -15.86 -7.81 -19.48
N ILE A 204 -15.55 -6.55 -19.16
CA ILE A 204 -14.52 -6.22 -18.16
C ILE A 204 -14.98 -6.63 -16.76
N ILE A 205 -16.25 -6.41 -16.43
CA ILE A 205 -16.83 -6.82 -15.14
C ILE A 205 -16.86 -8.33 -15.01
N GLU A 206 -17.30 -9.06 -16.04
CA GLU A 206 -17.32 -10.53 -16.03
C GLU A 206 -15.90 -11.12 -15.91
N LEU A 207 -14.90 -10.55 -16.59
CA LEU A 207 -13.52 -10.98 -16.42
C LEU A 207 -12.98 -10.74 -15.01
N ALA A 208 -13.41 -9.66 -14.34
CA ALA A 208 -13.00 -9.31 -12.99
C ALA A 208 -13.74 -10.09 -11.89
N ARG A 209 -14.76 -10.88 -12.23
CA ARG A 209 -15.45 -11.80 -11.32
C ARG A 209 -14.70 -13.12 -11.08
N VAL A 210 -13.75 -13.47 -11.96
CA VAL A 210 -13.01 -14.74 -11.99
C VAL A 210 -11.95 -14.83 -10.90
#